data_AF-A0A3B1K6I4-F1
#
_entry.id   AF-A0A3B1K6I4-F1
#
_cell.length_a   1.000
_cell.length_b   1.000
_cell.length_c   1.000
_cell.angle_alpha   90.00
_cell.angle_beta   90.00
_cell.angle_gamma   90.00
#
_symmetry.space_group_name_H-M   'P 1'
#
loop_
_entity.id
_entity.type
_entity.pdbx_description
1 polymer ?
#
loop_
_entity_poly.entity_id
_entity_poly.type
_entity_poly.pdbx_seq_one_letter_code
_entity_poly.pdbx_strand_id
1 'polypeptide(L)'
;MVLLCSCKLVAKVLLWCLWWLLWSDNDLTVIGCLRGKVTISCSYPEEFQTNTKTFYKQNGPYLSRVISTTDSQKGRFSISDNRRSRVTVRISDVKENDGGVYYCGEWIGGNEVSYYLLYTEIHLQVSGEKQTFTTDYELIMSTMYVLAQRPSPSPAQGTYSMVQLPQPSPEAQGYSTVSFQNNPDSAPDASFALGKC
;
A
#
# COMPACT_ATOMS: atom_id res chain seq x y z
N MET A 1 2.63 -18.66 -60.21
CA MET A 1 2.34 -17.56 -59.27
C MET A 1 2.46 -18.10 -57.86
N VAL A 2 3.53 -17.73 -57.16
CA VAL A 2 3.71 -18.02 -55.74
C VAL A 2 2.73 -17.12 -54.99
N LEU A 3 1.67 -17.69 -54.42
CA LEU A 3 0.83 -16.96 -53.47
C LEU A 3 1.66 -16.79 -52.20
N LEU A 4 2.19 -15.59 -52.00
CA LEU A 4 2.83 -15.16 -50.76
C LEU A 4 1.79 -15.21 -49.64
N CYS A 5 1.77 -16.31 -48.90
CA CYS A 5 1.13 -16.41 -47.60
C CYS A 5 1.77 -15.35 -46.71
N SER A 6 1.03 -14.28 -46.42
CA SER A 6 1.56 -13.12 -45.70
C SER A 6 1.85 -13.50 -44.24
N CYS A 7 3.10 -13.88 -43.97
CA CYS A 7 3.66 -14.21 -42.65
C CYS A 7 3.45 -13.10 -41.59
N LYS A 8 3.09 -11.87 -42.02
CA LYS A 8 2.76 -10.73 -41.15
C LYS A 8 1.48 -10.92 -40.33
N LEU A 9 0.54 -11.78 -40.74
CA LEU A 9 -0.68 -12.05 -39.96
C LEU A 9 -0.41 -13.07 -38.84
N VAL A 10 0.39 -14.10 -39.13
CA VAL A 10 0.74 -15.16 -38.18
C VAL A 10 1.61 -14.61 -37.04
N ALA A 11 2.55 -13.70 -37.35
CA ALA A 11 3.38 -13.05 -36.34
C ALA A 11 2.57 -12.17 -35.37
N LYS A 12 1.53 -11.46 -35.85
CA LYS A 12 0.64 -10.65 -35.00
C LYS A 12 -0.22 -11.52 -34.09
N VAL A 13 -0.73 -12.65 -34.59
CA VAL A 13 -1.49 -13.63 -33.80
C VAL A 13 -0.60 -14.27 -32.73
N LEU A 14 0.65 -14.64 -33.06
CA LEU A 14 1.59 -15.22 -32.08
C LEU A 14 2.04 -14.22 -31.03
N LEU A 15 2.25 -12.94 -31.38
CA LEU A 15 2.52 -11.87 -30.40
C LEU A 15 1.31 -11.62 -29.49
N TRP A 16 0.08 -11.68 -30.00
CA TRP A 16 -1.13 -11.59 -29.19
C TRP A 16 -1.33 -12.80 -28.27
N CYS A 17 -1.02 -14.02 -28.74
CA CYS A 17 -1.05 -15.23 -27.91
C CYS A 17 0.06 -15.23 -26.84
N LEU A 18 1.26 -14.75 -27.15
CA LEU A 18 2.34 -14.61 -26.17
C LEU A 18 2.06 -13.46 -25.19
N TRP A 19 1.35 -12.41 -25.61
CA TRP A 19 0.87 -11.36 -24.71
C TRP A 19 -0.30 -11.85 -23.83
N TRP A 20 -1.18 -12.72 -24.34
CA TRP A 20 -2.19 -13.43 -23.54
C TRP A 20 -1.59 -14.43 -22.56
N LEU A 21 -0.50 -15.13 -22.92
CA LEU A 21 0.22 -16.03 -22.00
C LEU A 21 1.05 -15.28 -20.94
N LEU A 22 1.32 -13.99 -21.13
CA LEU A 22 2.01 -13.12 -20.17
C LEU A 22 1.09 -12.15 -19.42
N TRP A 23 -0.18 -12.01 -19.83
CA TRP A 23 -1.21 -11.34 -19.04
C TRP A 23 -1.75 -12.35 -18.03
N SER A 24 -0.95 -12.58 -16.98
CA SER A 24 -1.36 -13.31 -15.79
C SER A 24 -2.75 -12.86 -15.37
N ASP A 25 -3.63 -13.79 -14.99
CA ASP A 25 -4.82 -13.49 -14.19
C ASP A 25 -4.32 -12.72 -12.96
N ASN A 26 -4.38 -11.40 -13.01
CA ASN A 26 -3.84 -10.53 -11.97
C ASN A 26 -4.93 -10.40 -10.91
N ASP A 27 -5.06 -11.44 -10.10
CA ASP A 27 -5.73 -11.31 -8.82
C ASP A 27 -4.85 -10.45 -7.90
N LEU A 28 -5.40 -9.31 -7.49
CA LEU A 28 -4.75 -8.36 -6.59
C LEU A 28 -5.39 -8.43 -5.21
N THR A 29 -4.68 -9.02 -4.24
CA THR A 29 -5.08 -8.91 -2.83
C THR A 29 -4.58 -7.60 -2.24
N VAL A 30 -5.47 -6.83 -1.62
CA VAL A 30 -5.15 -5.56 -0.94
C VAL A 30 -5.70 -5.60 0.47
N ILE A 31 -4.89 -5.19 1.44
CA ILE A 31 -5.31 -5.07 2.84
C ILE A 31 -5.64 -3.61 3.14
N GLY A 32 -6.88 -3.35 3.58
CA GLY A 32 -7.36 -2.06 4.04
C GLY A 32 -7.57 -2.04 5.56
N CYS A 33 -6.97 -1.07 6.25
CA CYS A 33 -7.11 -0.95 7.70
C CYS A 33 -8.37 -0.20 8.09
N LEU A 34 -9.11 -0.65 9.11
CA LEU A 34 -10.29 0.05 9.60
C LEU A 34 -10.01 1.53 9.88
N ARG A 35 -10.87 2.40 9.33
CA ARG A 35 -10.79 3.87 9.35
C ARG A 35 -9.56 4.46 8.65
N GLY A 36 -8.73 3.61 8.03
CA GLY A 36 -7.57 4.00 7.26
C GLY A 36 -7.90 4.45 5.85
N LYS A 37 -6.86 4.47 5.00
CA LYS A 37 -6.97 4.75 3.57
C LYS A 37 -6.32 3.61 2.81
N VAL A 38 -6.96 3.16 1.74
CA VAL A 38 -6.40 2.16 0.83
C VAL A 38 -6.34 2.74 -0.57
N THR A 39 -5.26 2.42 -1.29
CA THR A 39 -5.05 2.83 -2.68
C THR A 39 -4.91 1.59 -3.54
N ILE A 40 -5.80 1.46 -4.52
CA ILE A 40 -5.85 0.34 -5.46
C ILE A 40 -5.43 0.88 -6.82
N SER A 41 -4.52 0.19 -7.50
CA SER A 41 -4.05 0.60 -8.82
C SER A 41 -4.21 -0.54 -9.81
N CYS A 42 -4.87 -0.25 -10.93
CA CYS A 42 -5.11 -1.22 -11.99
C CYS A 42 -4.46 -0.71 -13.27
N SER A 43 -3.65 -1.57 -13.89
CA SER A 43 -3.09 -1.30 -15.20
C SER A 43 -4.08 -1.65 -16.30
N TYR A 44 -4.04 -0.95 -17.42
CA TYR A 44 -4.85 -1.25 -18.60
C TYR A 44 -4.05 -0.97 -19.88
N PRO A 45 -4.33 -1.69 -20.99
CA PRO A 45 -3.69 -1.47 -22.28
C PRO A 45 -3.88 -0.07 -22.87
N GLU A 46 -2.91 0.38 -23.68
CA GLU A 46 -2.92 1.71 -24.28
C GLU A 46 -4.15 1.95 -25.18
N GLU A 47 -4.69 0.91 -25.85
CA GLU A 47 -5.90 1.05 -26.65
C GLU A 47 -7.12 1.58 -25.87
N PHE A 48 -7.10 1.49 -24.54
CA PHE A 48 -8.20 1.91 -23.68
C PHE A 48 -7.95 3.26 -23.00
N GLN A 49 -6.88 4.01 -23.28
CA GLN A 49 -6.58 5.28 -22.60
C GLN A 49 -7.74 6.29 -22.61
N THR A 50 -8.51 6.38 -23.69
CA THR A 50 -9.63 7.33 -23.83
C THR A 50 -10.91 6.84 -23.17
N ASN A 51 -11.04 5.54 -22.94
CA ASN A 51 -12.25 4.94 -22.39
C ASN A 51 -12.48 5.34 -20.93
N THR A 52 -13.75 5.40 -20.55
CA THR A 52 -14.16 5.71 -19.17
C THR A 52 -13.86 4.52 -18.26
N LYS A 53 -13.00 4.73 -17.27
CA LYS A 53 -12.66 3.70 -16.28
C LYS A 53 -13.69 3.68 -15.18
N THR A 54 -14.05 2.49 -14.73
CA THR A 54 -15.07 2.26 -13.72
C THR A 54 -14.59 1.20 -12.73
N PHE A 55 -14.82 1.47 -11.45
CA PHE A 55 -14.57 0.55 -10.36
C PHE A 55 -15.89 -0.10 -9.95
N TYR A 56 -15.93 -1.43 -9.97
CA TYR A 56 -17.12 -2.22 -9.65
C TYR A 56 -16.91 -3.00 -8.35
N LYS A 57 -17.99 -3.19 -7.59
CA LYS A 57 -18.04 -4.14 -6.47
C LYS A 57 -18.93 -5.31 -6.84
N GLN A 58 -18.48 -6.52 -6.58
CA GLN A 58 -19.30 -7.71 -6.72
C GLN A 58 -20.26 -7.85 -5.54
N ASN A 59 -21.55 -8.02 -5.85
CA ASN A 59 -22.63 -8.23 -4.91
C ASN A 59 -23.42 -9.49 -5.34
N GLY A 60 -23.00 -10.66 -4.86
CA GLY A 60 -23.54 -11.94 -5.32
C GLY A 60 -23.26 -12.15 -6.81
N PRO A 61 -24.29 -12.39 -7.66
CA PRO A 61 -24.11 -12.55 -9.10
C PRO A 61 -24.05 -11.22 -9.86
N TYR A 62 -24.20 -10.07 -9.19
CA TYR A 62 -24.29 -8.76 -9.82
C TYR A 62 -23.02 -7.91 -9.61
N LEU A 63 -22.72 -7.06 -10.58
CA LEU A 63 -21.68 -6.04 -10.48
C LEU A 63 -22.32 -4.66 -10.28
N SER A 64 -21.92 -3.98 -9.21
CA SER A 64 -22.41 -2.65 -8.88
C SER A 64 -21.33 -1.61 -9.15
N ARG A 65 -21.67 -0.54 -9.89
CA ARG A 65 -20.77 0.60 -10.11
C ARG A 65 -20.51 1.32 -8.78
N VAL A 66 -19.26 1.32 -8.34
CA VAL A 66 -18.82 2.08 -7.17
C VAL A 66 -18.57 3.52 -7.59
N ILE A 67 -17.63 3.74 -8.50
CA ILE A 67 -17.22 5.06 -8.99
C ILE A 67 -16.63 4.95 -10.40
N SER A 68 -16.72 6.03 -11.18
CA SER A 68 -16.18 6.15 -12.52
C SER A 68 -15.36 7.42 -12.70
N THR A 69 -14.44 7.45 -13.66
CA THR A 69 -13.62 8.64 -13.99
C THR A 69 -14.43 9.84 -14.49
N THR A 70 -15.72 9.64 -14.81
CA THR A 70 -16.66 10.74 -15.11
C THR A 70 -17.24 11.38 -13.84
N ASP A 71 -17.08 10.72 -12.69
CA ASP A 71 -17.56 11.22 -11.41
C ASP A 71 -16.50 12.13 -10.77
N SER A 72 -16.92 13.20 -10.09
CA SER A 72 -16.01 14.10 -9.39
C SER A 72 -15.43 13.47 -8.12
N GLN A 73 -16.29 12.95 -7.25
CA GLN A 73 -15.97 12.14 -6.07
C GLN A 73 -17.28 11.54 -5.53
N LYS A 74 -17.23 10.34 -4.94
CA LYS A 74 -18.42 9.70 -4.35
C LYS A 74 -18.18 9.32 -2.89
N GLY A 75 -18.46 10.27 -2.01
CA GLY A 75 -18.25 10.11 -0.56
C GLY A 75 -16.80 9.77 -0.24
N ARG A 76 -16.57 8.57 0.29
CA ARG A 76 -15.24 8.06 0.68
C ARG A 76 -14.40 7.53 -0.49
N PHE A 77 -15.00 7.36 -1.66
CA PHE A 77 -14.35 6.82 -2.85
C PHE A 77 -13.92 7.95 -3.78
N SER A 78 -12.70 7.86 -4.31
CA SER A 78 -12.21 8.69 -5.40
C SER A 78 -11.47 7.83 -6.44
N ILE A 79 -11.46 8.30 -7.68
CA ILE A 79 -10.81 7.63 -8.80
C ILE A 79 -10.05 8.66 -9.63
N SER A 80 -8.85 8.30 -10.05
CA SER A 80 -7.99 9.14 -10.90
C SER A 80 -7.35 8.26 -11.96
N ASP A 81 -7.38 8.71 -13.20
CA ASP A 81 -6.78 8.01 -14.32
C ASP A 81 -5.63 8.84 -14.90
N ASN A 82 -4.46 8.21 -15.07
CA ASN A 82 -3.31 8.88 -15.67
C ASN A 82 -3.38 8.96 -17.21
N ARG A 83 -4.40 8.33 -17.82
CA ARG A 83 -4.65 8.30 -19.27
C ARG A 83 -3.46 7.78 -20.08
N ARG A 84 -2.61 6.95 -19.47
CA ARG A 84 -1.44 6.32 -20.13
C ARG A 84 -1.53 4.81 -20.06
N SER A 85 -1.85 4.28 -18.88
CA SER A 85 -1.95 2.82 -18.66
C SER A 85 -2.43 2.45 -17.28
N ARG A 86 -2.89 3.41 -16.45
CA ARG A 86 -3.18 3.14 -15.04
C ARG A 86 -4.29 4.00 -14.48
N VAL A 87 -5.24 3.31 -13.86
CA VAL A 87 -6.28 3.93 -13.03
C VAL A 87 -5.99 3.64 -11.56
N THR A 88 -6.19 4.64 -10.71
CA THR A 88 -5.99 4.56 -9.27
C THR A 88 -7.30 4.89 -8.57
N VAL A 89 -7.74 4.00 -7.69
CA VAL A 89 -8.92 4.17 -6.83
C VAL A 89 -8.44 4.33 -5.39
N ARG A 90 -9.04 5.27 -4.67
CA ARG A 90 -8.77 5.48 -3.24
C ARG A 90 -10.06 5.35 -2.45
N ILE A 91 -9.96 4.67 -1.32
CA ILE A 91 -11.04 4.53 -0.34
C ILE A 91 -10.52 5.11 0.98
N SER A 92 -11.18 6.14 1.50
CA SER A 92 -10.90 6.71 2.81
C SER A 92 -11.86 6.17 3.87
N ASP A 93 -11.51 6.29 5.16
CA ASP A 93 -12.31 5.80 6.29
C ASP A 93 -12.86 4.39 6.03
N VAL A 94 -11.94 3.46 5.70
CA VAL A 94 -12.29 2.07 5.33
C VAL A 94 -13.14 1.42 6.42
N LYS A 95 -14.20 0.73 6.01
CA LYS A 95 -15.18 0.07 6.89
C LYS A 95 -15.09 -1.44 6.70
N GLU A 96 -15.54 -2.19 7.69
CA GLU A 96 -15.59 -3.67 7.61
C GLU A 96 -16.34 -4.16 6.37
N ASN A 97 -17.51 -3.56 6.10
CA ASN A 97 -18.32 -3.87 4.91
C ASN A 97 -17.70 -3.41 3.58
N ASP A 98 -16.56 -2.71 3.59
CA ASP A 98 -15.83 -2.44 2.36
C ASP A 98 -15.09 -3.68 1.85
N GLY A 99 -14.88 -4.70 2.69
CA GLY A 99 -14.29 -5.96 2.25
C GLY A 99 -15.09 -6.62 1.12
N GLY A 100 -14.39 -7.42 0.32
CA GLY A 100 -14.97 -8.22 -0.76
C GLY A 100 -14.22 -8.09 -2.08
N VAL A 101 -14.86 -8.59 -3.14
CA VAL A 101 -14.30 -8.65 -4.49
C VAL A 101 -14.72 -7.41 -5.29
N TYR A 102 -13.73 -6.78 -5.93
CA TYR A 102 -13.89 -5.62 -6.78
C TYR A 102 -13.29 -5.88 -8.15
N TYR A 103 -13.70 -5.08 -9.13
CA TYR A 103 -13.15 -5.12 -10.47
C TYR A 103 -12.82 -3.74 -10.99
N CYS A 104 -11.65 -3.61 -11.59
CA CYS A 104 -11.38 -2.53 -12.52
C CYS A 104 -11.89 -2.94 -13.90
N GLY A 105 -12.65 -2.05 -14.51
CA GLY A 105 -13.20 -2.31 -15.83
C GLY A 105 -13.69 -1.05 -16.50
N GLU A 106 -14.27 -1.24 -17.66
CA GLU A 106 -14.89 -0.18 -18.43
C GLU A 106 -16.16 -0.69 -19.10
N TRP A 107 -17.05 0.24 -19.40
CA TRP A 107 -18.25 -0.04 -20.16
C TRP A 107 -17.98 0.33 -21.61
N ILE A 108 -18.06 -0.66 -22.49
CA ILE A 108 -17.91 -0.46 -23.94
C ILE A 108 -19.32 -0.51 -24.51
N GLY A 109 -19.82 0.65 -24.93
CA GLY A 109 -21.11 0.81 -25.58
C GLY A 109 -20.95 0.97 -27.08
N GLY A 110 -21.48 0.03 -27.85
CA GLY A 110 -21.70 0.17 -29.28
C GLY A 110 -23.18 0.26 -29.64
N ASN A 111 -23.46 0.54 -30.91
CA ASN A 111 -24.80 0.69 -31.47
C ASN A 111 -25.60 -0.63 -31.43
N GLU A 112 -24.89 -1.76 -31.47
CA GLU A 112 -25.47 -3.11 -31.57
C GLU A 112 -25.23 -3.96 -30.32
N VAL A 113 -24.08 -3.81 -29.66
CA VAL A 113 -23.71 -4.58 -28.46
C VAL A 113 -23.03 -3.67 -27.46
N SER A 114 -23.44 -3.77 -26.20
CA SER A 114 -22.75 -3.18 -25.06
C SER A 114 -22.30 -4.28 -24.10
N TYR A 115 -21.05 -4.22 -23.64
CA TYR A 115 -20.52 -5.17 -22.66
C TYR A 115 -19.53 -4.51 -21.69
N TYR A 116 -19.31 -5.17 -20.56
CA TYR A 116 -18.30 -4.79 -19.59
C TYR A 116 -16.98 -5.49 -19.91
N LEU A 117 -15.89 -4.73 -19.96
CA LEU A 117 -14.55 -5.29 -20.01
C LEU A 117 -13.93 -5.17 -18.62
N LEU A 118 -13.82 -6.31 -17.91
CA LEU A 118 -13.19 -6.41 -16.59
C LEU A 118 -11.80 -6.99 -16.77
N TYR A 119 -10.79 -6.39 -16.16
CA TYR A 119 -9.40 -6.76 -16.44
C TYR A 119 -8.52 -6.88 -15.18
N THR A 120 -9.02 -6.52 -14.00
CA THR A 120 -8.34 -6.76 -12.73
C THR A 120 -9.39 -7.14 -11.71
N GLU A 121 -9.24 -8.32 -11.10
CA GLU A 121 -9.98 -8.75 -9.93
C GLU A 121 -9.20 -8.31 -8.68
N ILE A 122 -9.89 -7.74 -7.70
CA ILE A 122 -9.27 -7.23 -6.48
C ILE A 122 -9.98 -7.82 -5.27
N HIS A 123 -9.23 -8.52 -4.43
CA HIS A 123 -9.70 -9.00 -3.13
C HIS A 123 -9.31 -7.99 -2.05
N LEU A 124 -10.25 -7.12 -1.67
CA LEU A 124 -10.05 -6.18 -0.58
C LEU A 124 -10.37 -6.87 0.75
N GLN A 125 -9.33 -7.12 1.54
CA GLN A 125 -9.45 -7.64 2.89
C GLN A 125 -9.41 -6.46 3.86
N VAL A 126 -10.33 -6.43 4.83
CA VAL A 126 -10.35 -5.40 5.86
C VAL A 126 -9.81 -5.96 7.16
N SER A 127 -8.75 -5.35 7.68
CA SER A 127 -8.16 -5.75 8.96
C SER A 127 -8.53 -4.75 10.07
N GLY A 128 -8.85 -5.32 11.24
CA GLY A 128 -9.39 -4.62 12.40
C GLY A 128 -8.34 -4.00 13.33
N GLU A 129 -7.06 -4.20 13.09
CA GLU A 129 -6.02 -3.56 13.88
C GLU A 129 -5.91 -2.10 13.43
N LYS A 130 -6.61 -1.20 14.14
CA LYS A 130 -6.02 0.12 14.31
C LYS A 130 -4.65 -0.12 14.95
N GLN A 131 -3.61 0.58 14.50
CA GLN A 131 -2.63 1.07 15.47
C GLN A 131 -3.42 1.95 16.45
N THR A 132 -3.98 1.31 17.46
CA THR A 132 -4.26 1.94 18.72
C THR A 132 -2.91 2.40 19.23
N PHE A 133 -2.54 3.64 18.88
CA PHE A 133 -1.85 4.52 19.81
C PHE A 133 -2.81 4.80 20.98
N THR A 134 -3.22 3.74 21.67
CA THR A 134 -3.96 3.81 22.90
C THR A 134 -2.91 3.59 23.97
N THR A 135 -2.56 4.72 24.60
CA THR A 135 -2.06 4.78 25.98
C THR A 135 -0.67 4.24 26.28
N ASP A 136 0.33 4.62 25.49
CA ASP A 136 1.61 4.99 26.12
C ASP A 136 1.44 6.25 26.96
N TYR A 137 0.41 7.10 26.75
CA TYR A 137 0.13 8.22 27.65
C TYR A 137 -0.15 7.79 29.09
N GLU A 138 -0.83 6.67 29.34
CA GLU A 138 -1.05 6.19 30.72
C GLU A 138 0.27 5.66 31.33
N LEU A 139 1.08 4.94 30.54
CA LEU A 139 2.42 4.50 30.94
C LEU A 139 3.40 5.68 31.12
N ILE A 140 3.34 6.69 30.27
CA ILE A 140 4.16 7.92 30.29
C ILE A 140 3.72 8.79 31.46
N MET A 141 2.42 8.97 31.70
CA MET A 141 1.91 9.70 32.86
C MET A 141 2.21 8.94 34.16
N SER A 142 2.09 7.62 34.17
CA SER A 142 2.47 6.79 35.32
C SER A 142 3.99 6.85 35.58
N THR A 143 4.83 6.80 34.55
CA THR A 143 6.29 6.89 34.70
C THR A 143 6.73 8.29 35.10
N MET A 144 6.13 9.36 34.54
CA MET A 144 6.38 10.74 34.96
C MET A 144 5.97 10.98 36.42
N TYR A 145 4.81 10.45 36.85
CA TYR A 145 4.37 10.54 38.25
C TYR A 145 5.33 9.81 39.20
N VAL A 146 5.78 8.60 38.85
CA VAL A 146 6.77 7.84 39.62
C VAL A 146 8.13 8.53 39.67
N LEU A 147 8.56 9.17 38.58
CA LEU A 147 9.82 9.93 38.55
C LEU A 147 9.75 11.21 39.40
N ALA A 148 8.60 11.89 39.44
CA ALA A 148 8.40 13.07 40.28
C ALA A 148 8.35 12.74 41.78
N GLN A 149 8.05 11.48 42.13
CA GLN A 149 8.01 11.01 43.52
C GLN A 149 9.34 10.42 44.01
N ARG A 150 10.37 10.30 43.14
CA ARG A 150 11.69 9.85 43.61
C ARG A 150 12.29 10.91 44.53
N PRO A 151 12.69 10.54 45.76
CA PRO A 151 13.44 11.43 46.62
C PRO A 151 14.71 11.87 45.90
N SER A 152 14.98 13.18 45.89
CA SER A 152 16.25 13.71 45.38
C SER A 152 17.41 13.00 46.08
N PRO A 153 18.41 12.47 45.34
CA PRO A 153 19.55 11.85 45.99
C PRO A 153 20.22 12.88 46.91
N SER A 154 20.23 12.58 48.20
CA SER A 154 20.94 13.35 49.21
C SER A 154 22.43 13.42 48.81
N PRO A 155 23.12 14.56 48.97
CA PRO A 155 24.51 14.66 48.60
C PRO A 155 25.36 13.80 49.53
N ALA A 156 25.69 12.58 49.09
CA ALA A 156 26.66 11.74 49.75
C ALA A 156 28.05 12.36 49.55
N GLN A 157 28.66 12.78 50.66
CA GLN A 157 30.05 13.20 50.74
C GLN A 157 30.95 12.01 50.35
N GLY A 158 31.72 12.14 49.28
CA GLY A 158 32.64 11.09 48.82
C GLY A 158 33.61 11.61 47.76
N THR A 159 34.89 11.42 48.03
CA THR A 159 36.09 11.99 47.41
C THR A 159 36.16 11.76 45.89
N TYR A 160 36.27 12.84 45.10
CA TYR A 160 36.57 12.76 43.67
C TYR A 160 38.08 12.87 43.41
N SER A 161 38.65 11.87 42.75
CA SER A 161 39.92 12.00 42.03
C SER A 161 39.64 12.68 40.69
N MET A 162 40.38 13.74 40.35
CA MET A 162 40.24 14.40 39.06
C MET A 162 40.64 13.45 37.93
N VAL A 163 39.67 13.06 37.10
CA VAL A 163 39.95 12.49 35.78
C VAL A 163 40.31 13.65 34.87
N GLN A 164 41.57 13.72 34.44
CA GLN A 164 42.04 14.75 33.52
C GLN A 164 41.36 14.55 32.16
N LEU A 165 40.58 15.54 31.71
CA LEU A 165 40.03 15.55 30.35
C LEU A 165 41.19 15.69 29.33
N PRO A 166 41.22 14.89 28.26
CA PRO A 166 42.10 15.16 27.13
C PRO A 166 41.75 16.54 26.54
N GLN A 167 42.75 17.39 26.35
CA GLN A 167 42.55 18.69 25.71
C GLN A 167 42.18 18.48 24.22
N PRO A 168 41.16 19.18 23.69
CA PRO A 168 40.76 19.07 22.30
C PRO A 168 41.80 19.72 21.37
N SER A 169 42.22 19.00 20.33
CA SER A 169 42.95 19.60 19.20
C SER A 169 41.96 20.44 18.36
N PRO A 170 42.40 21.55 17.72
CA PRO A 170 41.47 22.52 17.14
C PRO A 170 40.84 22.12 15.81
N GLU A 171 41.05 20.89 15.30
CA GLU A 171 40.73 20.55 13.92
C GLU A 171 40.03 19.19 13.81
N ALA A 172 38.74 19.13 14.17
CA ALA A 172 37.80 18.14 13.66
C ALA A 172 36.37 18.63 13.84
N GLN A 173 35.73 19.01 12.73
CA GLN A 173 34.30 19.29 12.67
C GLN A 173 33.51 18.01 12.98
N GLY A 174 32.51 18.17 13.84
CA GLY A 174 31.93 17.09 14.64
C GLY A 174 31.09 16.08 13.90
N TYR A 175 31.05 14.86 14.45
CA TYR A 175 29.87 14.01 14.66
C TYR A 175 30.27 12.97 15.73
N SER A 176 29.51 12.86 16.82
CA SER A 176 29.66 11.76 17.77
C SER A 176 28.76 10.61 17.34
N THR A 177 29.33 9.44 17.07
CA THR A 177 28.56 8.20 16.82
C THR A 177 28.46 7.40 18.11
N VAL A 178 27.25 6.98 18.47
CA VAL A 178 27.02 5.97 19.50
C VAL A 178 26.69 4.66 18.79
N SER A 179 27.52 3.65 18.98
CA SER A 179 27.33 2.30 18.43
C SER A 179 26.79 1.37 19.50
N PHE A 180 25.67 0.71 19.24
CA PHE A 180 25.17 -0.42 20.02
C PHE A 180 25.68 -1.72 19.39
N GLN A 181 26.29 -2.59 20.21
CA GLN A 181 26.65 -3.95 19.80
C GLN A 181 25.42 -4.85 19.99
N ASN A 182 24.94 -5.46 18.91
CA ASN A 182 23.93 -6.51 18.99
C ASN A 182 24.57 -7.78 19.56
N ASN A 183 23.88 -8.41 20.51
CA ASN A 183 24.28 -9.65 21.14
C ASN A 183 24.22 -10.81 20.11
N PRO A 184 25.32 -11.59 19.92
CA PRO A 184 25.41 -12.64 18.89
C PRO A 184 24.49 -13.87 19.11
N ASP A 185 23.77 -13.96 20.23
CA ASP A 185 22.93 -15.13 20.57
C ASP A 185 21.43 -14.97 20.24
N SER A 186 21.04 -14.01 19.40
CA SER A 186 19.65 -13.91 18.92
C SER A 186 19.44 -14.77 17.67
N ALA A 187 18.63 -15.82 17.80
CA ALA A 187 18.24 -16.70 16.69
C ALA A 187 17.49 -15.91 15.59
N PRO A 188 17.61 -16.29 14.31
CA PRO A 188 16.91 -15.62 13.23
C PRO A 188 15.42 -15.99 13.29
N ASP A 189 14.58 -15.09 13.81
CA ASP A 189 13.14 -15.23 13.66
C ASP A 189 12.78 -15.15 12.17
N ALA A 190 12.12 -16.20 11.71
CA ALA A 190 11.61 -16.32 10.36
C ALA A 190 10.69 -15.13 10.05
N SER A 191 10.98 -14.48 8.93
CA SER A 191 10.20 -13.36 8.39
C SER A 191 8.84 -13.85 7.87
N PHE A 192 7.82 -13.77 8.71
CA PHE A 192 6.44 -13.73 8.24
C PHE A 192 6.10 -12.28 7.90
N ALA A 193 6.08 -11.97 6.61
CA ALA A 193 5.48 -10.75 6.10
C ALA A 193 3.96 -10.82 6.29
N LEU A 194 3.51 -10.58 7.52
CA LEU A 194 2.12 -10.21 7.78
C LEU A 194 2.01 -8.74 7.39
N GLY A 195 1.23 -8.44 6.35
CA GLY A 195 0.79 -7.08 6.06
C GLY A 195 -0.12 -6.62 7.20
N LYS A 196 0.49 -6.20 8.31
CA LYS A 196 -0.20 -5.66 9.47
C LYS A 196 -0.58 -4.21 9.18
N CYS A 197 -1.78 -3.87 9.62
CA CYS A 197 -2.13 -2.52 9.98
C CYS A 197 -1.41 -2.19 11.30
#